data_AF-A0A2L1GUW4-F1
#
_entry.id   AF-A0A2L1GUW4-F1
#
_cell.length_a   1.000
_cell.length_b   1.000
_cell.length_c   1.000
_cell.angle_alpha   90.00
_cell.angle_beta   90.00
_cell.angle_gamma   90.00
#
_symmetry.space_group_name_H-M   'P 1'
#
loop_
_entity.id
_entity.type
_entity.pdbx_description
1 polymer ?
#
loop_
_entity_poly.entity_id
_entity_poly.type
_entity_poly.pdbx_seq_one_letter_code
_entity_poly.pdbx_strand_id
1 'polypeptide(L)'
;SVSFEACFMCVVIFCALCCCSYNLIDFYHSYWWSWLLFPLIYGLFLVCVLCETNRTPFDYGEAESELVSGFNVEYSGIYFTCLFACEYIVIYMFSWLVVVLMVGGGIVGMFMLMFNLLFFMWARATLPRVRYDCFVNFFWEVCLCVLILGFFVIVN
;
A
#
# COMPACT_ATOMS: atom_id res chain seq x y z
N SER A 1 8.49 7.90 -2.00
CA SER A 1 7.15 8.49 -1.88
C SER A 1 6.61 8.91 -3.25
N VAL A 2 7.14 9.93 -3.93
CA VAL A 2 6.50 10.49 -5.16
C VAL A 2 6.17 9.46 -6.24
N SER A 3 7.09 8.52 -6.52
CA SER A 3 6.82 7.44 -7.49
C SER A 3 5.70 6.49 -7.04
N PHE A 4 5.59 6.21 -5.73
CA PHE A 4 4.59 5.30 -5.17
C PHE A 4 3.21 5.94 -5.10
N GLU A 5 3.15 7.22 -4.76
CA GLU A 5 1.92 8.01 -4.81
C GLU A 5 1.28 7.97 -6.21
N ALA A 6 2.10 8.11 -7.26
CA ALA A 6 1.61 8.02 -8.64
C ALA A 6 0.91 6.68 -8.94
N CYS A 7 1.52 5.53 -8.59
CA CYS A 7 0.87 4.24 -8.84
C CYS A 7 -0.29 3.97 -7.90
N PHE A 8 -0.25 4.45 -6.66
CA PHE A 8 -1.40 4.38 -5.76
C PHE A 8 -2.60 5.08 -6.40
N MET A 9 -2.40 6.28 -6.96
CA MET A 9 -3.44 7.02 -7.68
C MET A 9 -3.94 6.26 -8.91
N CYS A 10 -3.05 5.63 -9.69
CA CYS A 10 -3.46 4.78 -10.81
C CYS A 10 -4.37 3.62 -10.37
N VAL A 11 -4.07 2.97 -9.24
CA VAL A 11 -4.91 1.89 -8.70
C VAL A 11 -6.26 2.42 -8.21
N VAL A 12 -6.30 3.58 -7.57
CA VAL A 12 -7.56 4.21 -7.16
C VAL A 12 -8.44 4.52 -8.38
N ILE A 13 -7.85 5.03 -9.47
CA ILE A 13 -8.57 5.28 -10.72
C ILE A 13 -9.07 3.96 -11.32
N PHE A 14 -8.28 2.89 -11.29
CA PHE A 14 -8.72 1.55 -11.73
C PHE A 14 -9.96 1.07 -10.95
N CYS A 15 -9.96 1.20 -9.61
CA CYS A 15 -11.12 0.88 -8.78
C CYS A 15 -12.33 1.75 -9.11
N ALA A 16 -12.13 3.06 -9.31
CA ALA A 16 -13.20 4.00 -9.65
C ALA A 16 -13.86 3.67 -10.99
N LEU A 17 -13.08 3.23 -11.98
CA LEU A 17 -13.63 2.76 -13.26
C LEU A 17 -14.46 1.48 -13.08
N CYS A 18 -14.04 0.55 -12.22
CA CYS A 18 -14.82 -0.67 -11.94
C CYS A 18 -16.18 -0.36 -11.32
N CYS A 19 -16.23 0.55 -10.35
CA CYS A 19 -17.45 0.91 -9.62
C CYS A 19 -18.25 2.05 -10.28
N CYS A 20 -17.76 2.60 -11.40
CA CYS A 20 -18.31 3.77 -12.10
C CYS A 20 -18.58 5.00 -11.20
N SER A 21 -17.91 5.09 -10.05
CA SER A 21 -18.15 6.13 -9.04
C SER A 21 -16.90 6.35 -8.19
N TYR A 22 -16.79 7.54 -7.60
CA TYR A 22 -15.68 7.92 -6.72
C TYR A 22 -16.09 8.00 -5.24
N ASN A 23 -17.36 7.76 -4.90
CA ASN A 23 -17.82 7.85 -3.52
C ASN A 23 -17.45 6.60 -2.75
N LEU A 24 -16.79 6.76 -1.60
CA LEU A 24 -16.44 5.65 -0.70
C LEU A 24 -17.68 4.88 -0.19
N ILE A 25 -18.83 5.53 -0.10
CA ILE A 25 -20.10 4.90 0.31
C ILE A 25 -20.56 3.91 -0.75
N ASP A 26 -20.41 4.26 -2.03
CA ASP A 26 -20.78 3.40 -3.14
C ASP A 26 -19.87 2.16 -3.17
N PHE A 27 -18.56 2.34 -2.93
CA PHE A 27 -17.62 1.23 -2.73
C PHE A 27 -17.99 0.33 -1.55
N TYR A 28 -18.40 0.92 -0.42
CA TYR A 28 -18.78 0.15 0.77
C TYR A 28 -20.02 -0.74 0.52
N HIS A 29 -21.00 -0.24 -0.24
CA HIS A 29 -22.21 -0.99 -0.58
C HIS A 29 -22.04 -1.92 -1.78
N SER A 30 -21.10 -1.62 -2.66
CA SER A 30 -20.71 -2.52 -3.74
C SER A 30 -20.02 -3.73 -3.10
N TYR A 31 -20.73 -4.86 -2.99
CA TYR A 31 -20.13 -6.16 -2.63
C TYR A 31 -19.30 -6.70 -3.81
N TRP A 32 -18.47 -5.84 -4.38
CA TRP A 32 -17.66 -6.15 -5.54
C TRP A 32 -16.38 -6.80 -5.05
N TRP A 33 -16.29 -8.10 -5.30
CA TRP A 33 -15.12 -8.90 -5.02
C TRP A 33 -14.02 -8.66 -6.04
N SER A 34 -13.58 -7.41 -6.22
CA SER A 34 -12.59 -7.04 -7.24
C SER A 34 -11.24 -7.74 -7.02
N TRP A 35 -10.89 -8.06 -5.77
CA TRP A 35 -9.73 -8.88 -5.41
C TRP A 35 -9.70 -10.26 -6.11
N LEU A 36 -10.87 -10.83 -6.42
CA LEU A 36 -10.99 -12.15 -7.02
C LEU A 36 -10.84 -12.09 -8.54
N LEU A 37 -11.24 -10.98 -9.16
CA LEU A 37 -11.08 -10.73 -10.60
C LEU A 37 -9.65 -10.32 -10.95
N PHE A 38 -8.98 -9.56 -10.07
CA PHE A 38 -7.64 -9.03 -10.33
C PHE A 38 -6.70 -9.21 -9.12
N PRO A 39 -6.29 -10.46 -8.81
CA PRO A 39 -5.40 -10.73 -7.68
C PRO A 39 -4.03 -10.05 -7.84
N LEU A 40 -3.58 -9.84 -9.09
CA LEU A 40 -2.34 -9.13 -9.39
C LEU A 40 -2.39 -7.65 -8.99
N ILE A 41 -3.53 -6.98 -9.18
CA ILE A 41 -3.68 -5.55 -8.86
C ILE A 41 -3.77 -5.37 -7.35
N TYR A 42 -4.45 -6.27 -6.66
CA TYR A 42 -4.46 -6.29 -5.20
C TYR A 42 -3.05 -6.52 -4.62
N GLY A 43 -2.29 -7.47 -5.17
CA GLY A 43 -0.90 -7.70 -4.77
C GLY A 43 0.00 -6.48 -4.99
N LEU A 44 -0.10 -5.83 -6.16
CA LEU A 44 0.62 -4.59 -6.44
C LEU A 44 0.23 -3.47 -5.48
N PHE A 45 -1.05 -3.37 -5.13
CA PHE A 45 -1.52 -2.35 -4.21
C PHE A 45 -0.99 -2.57 -2.78
N LEU A 46 -0.92 -3.82 -2.31
CA LEU A 46 -0.27 -4.14 -1.04
C LEU A 46 1.22 -3.76 -1.05
N VAL A 47 1.92 -3.99 -2.17
CA VAL A 47 3.31 -3.56 -2.32
C VAL A 47 3.43 -2.04 -2.31
N CYS A 48 2.55 -1.29 -3.00
CA CYS A 48 2.54 0.17 -2.95
C CYS A 48 2.35 0.70 -1.52
N VAL A 49 1.44 0.12 -0.74
CA VAL A 49 1.22 0.51 0.67
C VAL A 49 2.41 0.17 1.57
N LEU A 50 3.07 -0.98 1.34
CA LEU A 50 4.33 -1.31 2.03
C LEU A 50 5.42 -0.27 1.77
N CYS A 51 5.39 0.38 0.62
CA CYS A 51 6.42 1.35 0.23
C CYS A 51 6.14 2.75 0.76
N GLU A 52 4.88 3.16 0.85
CA GLU A 52 4.52 4.44 1.50
C GLU A 52 4.73 4.42 3.01
N THR A 53 4.66 3.23 3.63
CA THR A 53 4.85 3.10 5.08
C THR A 53 6.32 3.13 5.50
N ASN A 54 7.28 3.28 4.55
CA ASN A 54 8.73 3.41 4.78
C ASN A 54 9.27 2.46 5.84
N ARG A 55 8.82 1.20 5.84
CA ARG A 55 9.21 0.18 6.82
C ARG A 55 9.78 -1.05 6.17
N THR A 56 10.60 -1.79 6.94
CA THR A 56 11.25 -3.03 6.49
C THR A 56 10.22 -3.95 5.85
N PRO A 57 10.39 -4.37 4.59
CA PRO A 57 11.65 -4.42 3.81
C PRO A 57 12.07 -3.14 3.04
N PHE A 58 11.20 -2.13 2.90
CA PHE A 58 11.43 -0.90 2.13
C PHE A 58 11.73 0.31 3.02
N ASP A 59 12.74 0.15 3.87
CA ASP A 59 13.09 1.12 4.91
C ASP A 59 14.31 1.98 4.54
N TYR A 60 14.19 2.79 3.48
CA TYR A 60 15.33 3.55 2.96
C TYR A 60 15.68 4.79 3.80
N GLY A 61 14.71 5.36 4.50
CA GLY A 61 14.92 6.51 5.38
C GLY A 61 15.57 6.14 6.72
N GLU A 62 15.33 4.93 7.24
CA GLU A 62 15.91 4.47 8.52
C GLU A 62 17.14 3.57 8.33
N ALA A 63 17.32 2.96 7.15
CA ALA A 63 18.32 1.92 6.92
C ALA A 63 19.22 2.12 5.70
N GLU A 64 19.79 3.30 5.53
CA GLU A 64 21.12 3.42 4.95
C GLU A 64 22.15 3.37 6.09
N SER A 65 23.08 2.43 6.04
CA SER A 65 24.02 2.07 7.10
C SER A 65 25.02 3.16 7.54
N GLU A 66 24.90 4.43 7.09
CA GLU A 66 26.03 5.39 7.07
C GLU A 66 25.67 6.88 7.35
N LEU A 67 24.40 7.23 7.55
CA LEU A 67 24.02 8.54 8.10
C LEU A 67 23.35 8.30 9.45
N VAL A 68 23.94 8.86 10.51
CA VAL A 68 23.43 8.83 11.89
C VAL A 68 21.91 9.02 11.84
N SER A 69 21.15 7.97 12.19
CA SER A 69 19.68 7.88 12.06
C SER A 69 19.03 9.21 12.46
N GLY A 70 18.73 10.06 11.47
CA GLY A 70 18.69 11.52 11.68
C GLY A 70 17.69 11.92 12.74
N PHE A 71 16.43 11.52 12.54
CA PHE A 71 15.37 11.81 13.49
C PHE A 71 15.52 11.05 14.82
N ASN A 72 16.14 9.87 14.83
CA ASN A 72 16.39 9.14 16.08
C ASN A 72 17.43 9.81 16.99
N VAL A 73 18.29 10.69 16.44
CA VAL A 73 19.28 11.45 17.23
C VAL A 73 18.77 12.85 17.58
N GLU A 74 17.92 13.44 16.75
CA GLU A 74 17.33 14.76 16.99
C GLU A 74 16.13 14.73 17.95
N TYR A 75 15.32 13.66 17.91
CA TYR A 75 14.11 13.55 18.72
C TYR A 75 14.30 12.59 19.91
N SER A 76 13.78 12.99 21.07
CA SER A 76 13.77 12.17 22.29
C SER A 76 12.42 12.24 23.01
N GLY A 77 12.13 11.22 23.84
CA GLY A 77 10.94 11.17 24.69
C GLY A 77 9.62 11.09 23.90
N ILE A 78 8.73 12.06 24.13
CA ILE A 78 7.35 12.07 23.57
C ILE A 78 7.35 12.31 22.05
N TYR A 79 8.26 13.14 21.54
CA TYR A 79 8.31 13.41 20.10
C TYR A 79 8.73 12.16 19.32
N PHE A 80 9.67 11.39 19.86
CA PHE A 80 10.06 10.10 19.32
C PHE A 80 8.88 9.12 19.29
N THR A 81 8.14 8.97 20.39
CA THR A 81 6.97 8.06 20.41
C THR A 81 5.86 8.49 19.44
N CYS A 82 5.67 9.80 19.25
CA CYS A 82 4.70 10.33 18.30
C CYS A 82 5.05 9.96 16.85
N LEU A 83 6.33 9.99 16.46
CA LEU A 83 6.76 9.58 15.12
C LEU A 83 6.39 8.12 14.83
N PHE A 84 6.73 7.19 15.74
CA PHE A 84 6.34 5.78 15.58
C PHE A 84 4.83 5.60 15.59
N ALA A 85 4.11 6.32 16.47
CA ALA A 85 2.66 6.24 16.51
C ALA A 85 2.03 6.66 15.18
N CYS A 86 2.52 7.75 14.58
CA CYS A 86 2.07 8.21 13.27
C CYS A 86 2.35 7.19 12.17
N GLU A 87 3.54 6.58 12.13
CA GLU A 87 3.83 5.51 11.15
C GLU A 87 2.85 4.34 11.26
N TYR A 88 2.54 3.88 12.48
CA TYR A 88 1.56 2.80 12.68
C TYR A 88 0.14 3.21 12.31
N ILE A 89 -0.25 4.46 12.57
CA ILE A 89 -1.53 5.00 12.13
C ILE A 89 -1.61 5.01 10.60
N VAL A 90 -0.52 5.37 9.91
CA VAL A 90 -0.45 5.38 8.45
C VAL A 90 -0.63 3.97 7.88
N ILE A 91 0.01 2.95 8.46
CA ILE A 91 -0.20 1.54 8.07
C ILE A 91 -1.68 1.15 8.20
N TYR A 92 -2.29 1.50 9.34
CA TYR A 92 -3.71 1.20 9.57
C TYR A 92 -4.61 1.90 8.55
N MET A 93 -4.42 3.21 8.33
CA MET A 93 -5.24 4.00 7.41
C MET A 93 -5.18 3.50 5.98
N PHE A 94 -3.98 3.18 5.47
CA PHE A 94 -3.86 2.63 4.13
C PHE A 94 -4.43 1.21 4.03
N SER A 95 -4.23 0.36 5.04
CA SER A 95 -4.81 -0.99 5.05
C SER A 95 -6.35 -0.95 5.02
N TRP A 96 -6.95 0.03 5.70
CA TRP A 96 -8.40 0.26 5.67
C TRP A 96 -8.87 0.74 4.30
N LEU A 97 -8.17 1.71 3.71
CA LEU A 97 -8.50 2.23 2.38
C LEU A 97 -8.45 1.12 1.33
N VAL A 98 -7.45 0.22 1.38
CA VAL A 98 -7.35 -0.96 0.50
C VAL A 98 -8.59 -1.83 0.57
N VAL A 99 -9.04 -2.13 1.79
CA VAL A 99 -10.19 -3.01 1.99
C VAL A 99 -11.45 -2.35 1.42
N VAL A 100 -11.66 -1.07 1.72
CA VAL A 100 -12.85 -0.35 1.24
C VAL A 100 -12.88 -0.27 -0.29
N LEU A 101 -11.75 0.01 -0.95
CA LEU A 101 -11.72 0.13 -2.40
C LEU A 101 -11.82 -1.20 -3.15
N MET A 102 -11.21 -2.27 -2.64
CA MET A 102 -11.07 -3.54 -3.39
C MET A 102 -12.06 -4.63 -2.97
N VAL A 103 -12.46 -4.66 -1.70
CA VAL A 103 -13.31 -5.72 -1.13
C VAL A 103 -14.70 -5.18 -0.78
N GLY A 104 -14.78 -3.87 -0.49
CA GLY A 104 -15.99 -3.23 0.00
C GLY A 104 -16.19 -3.42 1.50
N GLY A 105 -17.42 -3.15 1.95
CA GLY A 105 -17.80 -3.14 3.36
C GLY A 105 -18.18 -4.51 3.95
N GLY A 106 -18.52 -4.50 5.23
CA GLY A 106 -19.11 -5.65 5.93
C GLY A 106 -18.13 -6.60 6.62
N ILE A 107 -18.61 -7.80 6.96
CA ILE A 107 -17.88 -8.80 7.74
C ILE A 107 -16.62 -9.25 7.01
N VAL A 108 -16.72 -9.45 5.69
CA VAL A 108 -15.60 -9.81 4.82
C VAL A 108 -14.51 -8.72 4.85
N GLY A 109 -14.91 -7.45 4.76
CA GLY A 109 -13.96 -6.33 4.84
C GLY A 109 -13.19 -6.33 6.16
N MET A 110 -13.87 -6.59 7.29
CA MET A 110 -13.21 -6.69 8.60
C MET A 110 -12.19 -7.84 8.66
N PHE A 111 -12.51 -9.01 8.10
CA PHE A 111 -11.56 -10.12 8.00
C PHE A 111 -10.36 -9.77 7.12
N MET A 112 -10.59 -9.10 6.00
CA MET A 112 -9.52 -8.67 5.10
C MET A 112 -8.62 -7.60 5.70
N LEU A 113 -9.16 -6.72 6.53
CA LEU A 113 -8.37 -5.75 7.28
C LEU A 113 -7.41 -6.44 8.24
N MET A 114 -7.91 -7.42 9.00
CA MET A 114 -7.07 -8.22 9.89
C MET A 114 -6.01 -9.00 9.12
N PHE A 115 -6.37 -9.56 7.96
CA PHE A 115 -5.42 -10.22 7.07
C PHE A 115 -4.34 -9.27 6.56
N ASN A 116 -4.70 -8.07 6.12
CA ASN A 116 -3.74 -7.06 5.67
C ASN A 116 -2.75 -6.71 6.79
N LEU A 117 -3.22 -6.44 8.00
CA LEU A 117 -2.35 -6.12 9.14
C LEU A 117 -1.41 -7.27 9.51
N LEU A 118 -1.92 -8.51 9.49
CA LEU A 118 -1.08 -9.71 9.66
C LEU A 118 -0.06 -9.84 8.54
N PHE A 119 -0.45 -9.56 7.29
CA PHE A 119 0.46 -9.55 6.15
C PHE A 119 1.56 -8.51 6.30
N PHE A 120 1.28 -7.30 6.80
CA PHE A 120 2.33 -6.30 7.08
C PHE A 120 3.33 -6.80 8.14
N MET A 121 2.84 -7.41 9.22
CA MET A 121 3.72 -8.00 10.23
C MET A 121 4.53 -9.18 9.68
N TRP A 122 3.93 -9.99 8.81
CA TRP A 122 4.59 -11.15 8.21
C TRP A 122 5.61 -10.78 7.13
N ALA A 123 5.28 -9.81 6.27
CA ALA A 123 6.16 -9.25 5.25
C ALA A 123 7.43 -8.68 5.90
N ARG A 124 7.28 -7.99 7.05
CA ARG A 124 8.40 -7.51 7.86
C ARG A 124 9.33 -8.63 8.33
N ALA A 125 8.77 -9.75 8.75
CA ALA A 125 9.55 -10.85 9.33
C ALA A 125 10.27 -11.70 8.28
N THR A 126 9.75 -11.76 7.05
CA THR A 126 10.19 -12.72 6.03
C THR A 126 11.03 -12.10 4.91
N LEU A 127 10.79 -10.83 4.56
CA LEU A 127 11.43 -10.23 3.39
C LEU A 127 12.78 -9.60 3.76
N PRO A 128 13.86 -9.92 3.02
CA PRO A 128 15.13 -9.23 3.17
C PRO A 128 15.00 -7.79 2.68
N ARG A 129 15.89 -6.91 3.17
CA ARG A 129 15.98 -5.53 2.68
C ARG A 129 16.35 -5.53 1.19
N VAL A 130 15.56 -4.83 0.39
CA VAL A 130 15.80 -4.67 -1.06
C VAL A 130 16.56 -3.37 -1.28
N ARG A 131 17.43 -3.33 -2.30
CA ARG A 131 18.12 -2.10 -2.72
C ARG A 131 17.17 -1.19 -3.50
N TYR A 132 17.33 0.13 -3.30
CA TYR A 132 16.47 1.16 -3.91
C TYR A 132 16.46 1.06 -5.44
N ASP A 133 17.63 0.93 -6.07
CA ASP A 133 17.74 0.90 -7.54
C ASP A 133 16.98 -0.28 -8.17
N CYS A 134 17.15 -1.48 -7.63
CA CYS A 134 16.44 -2.67 -8.09
C CYS A 134 14.93 -2.53 -7.88
N PHE A 135 14.54 -1.89 -6.78
CA PHE A 135 13.15 -1.72 -6.42
C PHE A 135 12.44 -0.69 -7.31
N VAL A 136 13.07 0.46 -7.57
CA VAL A 136 12.52 1.47 -8.48
C VAL A 136 12.40 0.92 -9.89
N ASN A 137 13.39 0.16 -10.37
CA ASN A 137 13.31 -0.46 -11.70
C ASN A 137 12.16 -1.47 -11.78
N PHE A 138 12.00 -2.34 -10.78
CA PHE A 138 10.86 -3.26 -10.71
C PHE A 138 9.52 -2.51 -10.77
N PHE A 139 9.43 -1.40 -10.04
CA PHE A 139 8.22 -0.62 -9.98
C PHE A 139 7.89 0.07 -11.31
N TRP A 140 8.86 0.72 -11.95
CA TRP A 140 8.64 1.41 -13.22
C TRP A 140 8.38 0.45 -14.38
N GLU A 141 9.07 -0.69 -14.44
CA GLU A 141 8.89 -1.64 -15.52
C GLU A 141 7.66 -2.54 -15.31
N VAL A 142 7.49 -3.10 -14.11
CA VAL A 142 6.44 -4.11 -13.87
C VAL A 142 5.13 -3.48 -13.40
N CYS A 143 5.17 -2.59 -12.41
CA CYS A 143 3.94 -2.02 -11.84
C CYS A 143 3.19 -1.19 -12.89
N LEU A 144 3.90 -0.30 -13.58
CA LEU A 144 3.32 0.58 -14.59
C LEU A 144 2.72 -0.22 -15.77
N CYS A 145 3.44 -1.23 -16.27
CA CYS A 145 2.93 -2.10 -17.34
C CYS A 145 1.68 -2.88 -16.94
N VAL A 146 1.66 -3.48 -15.75
CA VAL A 146 0.49 -4.24 -15.27
C VAL A 146 -0.72 -3.34 -15.08
N LEU A 147 -0.53 -2.12 -14.57
CA LEU A 147 -1.61 -1.16 -14.38
C LEU A 147 -2.22 -0.74 -15.72
N ILE A 148 -1.38 -0.36 -16.70
CA ILE A 148 -1.86 0.00 -18.04
C ILE A 148 -2.64 -1.15 -18.67
N LEU A 149 -2.16 -2.39 -18.56
CA LEU A 149 -2.88 -3.56 -19.07
C LEU A 149 -4.22 -3.74 -18.35
N GLY A 150 -4.26 -3.57 -17.03
CA GLY A 150 -5.50 -3.61 -16.24
C GLY A 150 -6.53 -2.59 -16.73
N PHE A 151 -6.10 -1.36 -17.03
CA PHE A 151 -6.98 -0.32 -17.59
C PHE A 151 -7.61 -0.76 -18.92
N PHE A 152 -6.82 -1.29 -19.86
CA PHE A 152 -7.35 -1.73 -21.15
C PHE A 152 -8.31 -2.92 -21.05
N VAL A 153 -8.14 -3.80 -20.06
CA VAL A 153 -9.03 -4.94 -19.84
C VAL A 153 -10.41 -4.51 -19.34
N ILE A 154 -10.53 -3.41 -18.58
CA ILE A 154 -11.82 -2.92 -18.09
C ILE A 154 -12.59 -2.16 -19.16
N VAL A 155 -11.88 -1.39 -19.99
CA VAL A 155 -12.52 -0.49 -20.97
C VAL A 155 -13.12 -1.25 -22.16
N ASN A 156 -12.66 -2.48 -22.43
CA ASN A 156 -13.24 -3.39 -23.44
C ASN A 156 -14.32 -4.29 -22.84
#